data_AF-A0A8S2B1C9-F1
#
_entry.id   AF-A0A8S2B1C9-F1
#
_cell.length_a   1.000
_cell.length_b   1.000
_cell.length_c   1.000
_cell.angle_alpha   90.00
_cell.angle_beta   90.00
_cell.angle_gamma   90.00
#
_symmetry.space_group_name_H-M   'P 1'
#
loop_
_entity.id
_entity.type
_entity.pdbx_description
1 polymer ?
#
loop_
_entity_poly.entity_id
_entity_poly.type
_entity_poly.pdbx_seq_one_letter_code
_entity_poly.pdbx_strand_id
1 'polypeptide(L)'
;MQTKQMASPWLLIIFSLSLLCFHGRSQNTKPQEPEYECVDIYKQPSLQHSKLKNHRIQMRPSDEFLAMLSGDTSAENLSEDEMVAEFDIPEEGCPQGQVPIHKPRNFNHTEKPFQPINGYGTVGQHAAIMKKIDAIPWRGASAWISIYQPILKNKEQFSMALIWLNTENQGERTSAQFGWAVIPELYGDYRTRLTAYWSPDKLENGCYNTKCKGFVQIDRRIFLGAGFSKTSVVGGTQFKAFFSINQDPKTKNLLLTVGKIYVGYWPEELLPYFFNGAEAVIYGGFTNAPSENIQLFNIVSPPMGNGNKPLDEEVDLKHTCYMHSLKYVTPDYKSVDINSDKVTEVADAGKCYDVIYFDKLGQYGQAFTFGGPGGYCDV
;
A
#
# COMPACT_ATOMS: atom_id res chain seq x y z
N MET A 1 -56.99 12.49 -69.94
CA MET A 1 -58.05 11.47 -70.01
C MET A 1 -58.38 11.04 -68.59
N GLN A 2 -59.60 11.34 -68.15
CA GLN A 2 -60.18 10.91 -66.88
C GLN A 2 -60.67 9.46 -66.98
N THR A 3 -60.45 8.67 -65.93
CA THR A 3 -61.26 7.48 -65.56
C THR A 3 -60.93 7.17 -64.09
N LYS A 4 -61.77 7.61 -63.14
CA LYS A 4 -62.87 6.89 -62.47
C LYS A 4 -62.43 5.76 -61.50
N GLN A 5 -62.41 6.14 -60.22
CA GLN A 5 -63.08 5.51 -59.05
C GLN A 5 -63.37 4.00 -59.07
N MET A 6 -62.96 3.31 -58.00
CA MET A 6 -63.86 2.41 -57.26
C MET A 6 -63.42 2.27 -55.80
N ALA A 7 -64.38 2.40 -54.90
CA ALA A 7 -64.24 2.35 -53.44
C ALA A 7 -64.40 0.91 -52.92
N SER A 8 -63.76 0.64 -51.77
CA SER A 8 -64.17 -0.08 -50.53
C SER A 8 -65.22 -1.22 -50.64
N PRO A 9 -65.25 -2.28 -49.78
CA PRO A 9 -64.76 -2.31 -48.39
C PRO A 9 -64.20 -3.67 -47.89
N TRP A 10 -63.38 -3.70 -46.83
CA TRP A 10 -63.45 -4.70 -45.74
C TRP A 10 -62.72 -4.10 -44.53
N LEU A 11 -63.52 -3.64 -43.59
CA LEU A 11 -63.16 -3.23 -42.23
C LEU A 11 -63.47 -4.40 -41.29
N LEU A 12 -62.89 -4.37 -40.08
CA LEU A 12 -62.98 -5.30 -38.94
C LEU A 12 -61.79 -6.28 -38.96
N ILE A 13 -60.85 -6.25 -37.99
CA ILE A 13 -61.06 -6.75 -36.63
C ILE A 13 -59.87 -6.32 -35.73
N ILE A 14 -60.19 -5.52 -34.71
CA ILE A 14 -59.77 -5.62 -33.28
C ILE A 14 -58.63 -4.76 -32.71
N PHE A 15 -59.06 -4.09 -31.63
CA PHE A 15 -58.44 -3.29 -30.59
C PHE A 15 -57.38 -4.02 -29.73
N SER A 16 -56.51 -3.19 -29.14
CA SER A 16 -56.03 -3.20 -27.74
C SER A 16 -54.68 -3.85 -27.37
N LEU A 17 -54.00 -3.11 -26.46
CA LEU A 17 -52.85 -3.43 -25.59
C LEU A 17 -51.47 -3.42 -26.28
N SER A 18 -50.60 -2.45 -26.04
CA SER A 18 -50.13 -2.09 -24.70
C SER A 18 -49.32 -0.77 -24.71
N LEU A 19 -49.76 0.21 -23.92
CA LEU A 19 -48.86 1.17 -23.30
C LEU A 19 -47.92 0.37 -22.39
N LEU A 20 -46.67 0.17 -22.82
CA LEU A 20 -45.59 -0.18 -21.89
C LEU A 20 -45.05 1.12 -21.32
N CYS A 21 -45.52 1.44 -20.11
CA CYS A 21 -44.92 2.43 -19.24
C CYS A 21 -43.42 2.15 -19.13
N PHE A 22 -42.58 3.11 -19.54
CA PHE A 22 -41.19 3.18 -19.11
C PHE A 22 -41.16 3.51 -17.61
N HIS A 23 -41.40 2.50 -16.76
CA HIS A 23 -40.90 2.52 -15.40
C HIS A 23 -39.39 2.30 -15.47
N GLY A 24 -38.65 3.41 -15.62
CA GLY A 24 -37.25 3.45 -15.29
C GLY A 24 -37.10 2.96 -13.85
N ARG A 25 -36.66 1.71 -13.70
CA ARG A 25 -36.29 1.13 -12.42
C ARG A 25 -35.01 1.85 -12.00
N SER A 26 -35.17 3.00 -11.34
CA SER A 26 -34.11 3.62 -10.56
C SER A 26 -33.63 2.55 -9.61
N GLN A 27 -32.48 1.93 -9.91
CA GLN A 27 -31.81 1.07 -8.95
C GLN A 27 -31.53 1.97 -7.76
N ASN A 28 -32.22 1.74 -6.66
CA ASN A 28 -31.85 2.26 -5.35
C ASN A 28 -30.48 1.63 -5.02
N THR A 29 -29.40 2.17 -5.56
CA THR A 29 -28.09 2.04 -4.95
C THR A 29 -28.23 2.72 -3.60
N LYS A 30 -28.30 1.93 -2.52
CA LYS A 30 -28.12 2.47 -1.17
C LYS A 30 -26.88 3.37 -1.20
N PRO A 31 -26.93 4.58 -0.63
CA PRO A 31 -25.73 5.40 -0.50
C PRO A 31 -24.64 4.55 0.15
N GLN A 32 -23.54 4.35 -0.56
CA GLN A 32 -22.39 3.65 0.00
C GLN A 32 -21.91 4.49 1.17
N GLU A 33 -21.87 3.91 2.37
CA GLU A 33 -21.35 4.63 3.53
C GLU A 33 -19.92 5.09 3.25
N PRO A 34 -19.57 6.33 3.63
CA PRO A 34 -18.24 6.86 3.35
C PRO A 34 -17.18 6.02 4.05
N GLU A 35 -16.10 5.70 3.33
CA GLU A 35 -15.01 4.85 3.83
C GLU A 35 -14.12 5.52 4.87
N TYR A 36 -14.35 6.81 5.14
CA TYR A 36 -13.64 7.58 6.14
C TYR A 36 -14.57 8.57 6.82
N GLU A 37 -14.14 9.08 7.95
CA GLU A 37 -14.71 10.29 8.55
C GLU A 37 -13.69 11.40 8.62
N CYS A 38 -14.18 12.63 8.50
CA CYS A 38 -13.39 13.80 8.80
C CYS A 38 -13.42 14.06 10.31
N VAL A 39 -12.24 14.01 10.91
CA VAL A 39 -12.04 14.25 12.34
C VAL A 39 -11.24 15.53 12.50
N ASP A 40 -11.60 16.36 13.46
CA ASP A 40 -10.76 17.50 13.87
C ASP A 40 -9.33 17.03 14.11
N ILE A 41 -8.36 17.73 13.54
CA ILE A 41 -6.96 17.32 13.56
C ILE A 41 -6.39 17.14 14.97
N TYR A 42 -6.94 17.85 15.97
CA TYR A 42 -6.58 17.72 17.38
C TYR A 42 -7.39 16.66 18.13
N LYS A 43 -8.35 16.01 17.48
CA LYS A 43 -9.18 14.93 18.04
C LYS A 43 -8.93 13.58 17.38
N GLN A 44 -7.98 13.50 16.45
CA GLN A 44 -7.62 12.24 15.78
C GLN A 44 -7.17 11.16 16.79
N PRO A 45 -7.38 9.87 16.50
CA PRO A 45 -7.14 8.79 17.45
C PRO A 45 -5.72 8.74 18.04
N SER A 46 -4.70 9.14 17.27
CA SER A 46 -3.30 9.11 17.71
C SER A 46 -3.04 9.94 18.97
N LEU A 47 -3.67 11.10 19.11
CA LEU A 47 -3.45 11.99 20.26
C LEU A 47 -4.07 11.47 21.56
N GLN A 48 -4.88 10.42 21.48
CA GLN A 48 -5.36 9.70 22.67
C GLN A 48 -4.32 8.71 23.21
N HIS A 49 -3.17 8.53 22.54
CA HIS A 49 -2.08 7.68 23.01
C HIS A 49 -1.42 8.31 24.24
N SER A 50 -1.09 7.50 25.25
CA SER A 50 -0.56 7.98 26.54
C SER A 50 0.73 8.80 26.38
N LYS A 51 1.60 8.39 25.45
CA LYS A 51 2.86 9.10 25.11
C LYS A 51 2.68 10.38 24.29
N LEU A 52 1.48 10.65 23.73
CA LEU A 52 1.25 11.76 22.80
C LEU A 52 0.35 12.88 23.37
N LYS A 53 0.05 12.88 24.67
CA LYS A 53 -0.89 13.84 25.30
C LYS A 53 -0.52 15.31 25.08
N ASN A 54 0.78 15.62 25.02
CA ASN A 54 1.30 16.98 24.82
C ASN A 54 2.00 17.14 23.46
N HIS A 55 1.78 16.18 22.54
CA HIS A 55 2.46 16.18 21.26
C HIS A 55 2.03 17.37 20.42
N ARG A 56 3.00 18.10 19.86
CA ARG A 56 2.74 19.19 18.92
C ARG A 56 2.68 18.62 17.52
N ILE A 57 1.52 18.75 16.88
CA ILE A 57 1.34 18.29 15.50
C ILE A 57 2.30 19.01 14.55
N GLN A 58 3.09 18.24 13.82
CA GLN A 58 3.97 18.69 12.77
C GLN A 58 3.18 18.83 11.47
N MET A 59 2.63 20.01 11.22
CA MET A 59 1.86 20.31 10.01
C MET A 59 2.73 20.46 8.76
N ARG A 60 4.01 20.81 8.94
CA ARG A 60 4.99 21.01 7.86
C ARG A 60 6.31 20.34 8.26
N PRO A 61 6.98 19.64 7.34
CA PRO A 61 8.35 19.18 7.56
C PRO A 61 9.31 20.31 7.92
N SER A 62 10.42 19.99 8.56
CA SER A 62 11.51 20.95 8.77
C SER A 62 12.12 21.41 7.43
N ASP A 63 12.76 22.58 7.42
CA ASP A 63 13.38 23.08 6.19
C ASP A 63 14.56 22.19 5.75
N GLU A 64 15.24 21.54 6.69
CA GLU A 64 16.27 20.54 6.43
C GLU A 64 15.68 19.31 5.71
N PHE A 65 14.51 18.84 6.14
CA PHE A 65 13.80 17.75 5.46
C PHE A 65 13.37 18.15 4.04
N LEU A 66 12.89 19.38 3.86
CA LEU A 66 12.50 19.89 2.56
C LEU A 66 13.68 20.04 1.60
N ALA A 67 14.84 20.47 2.11
CA ALA A 67 16.07 20.52 1.33
C ALA A 67 16.52 19.13 0.89
N MET A 68 16.44 18.14 1.78
CA MET A 68 16.73 16.73 1.46
C MET A 68 15.81 16.21 0.34
N LEU A 69 14.50 16.47 0.43
CA LEU A 69 13.55 16.06 -0.63
C LEU A 69 13.77 16.80 -1.95
N SER A 70 14.12 18.09 -1.90
CA SER A 70 14.34 18.90 -3.12
C SER A 70 15.57 18.46 -3.90
N GLY A 71 16.56 17.84 -3.24
CA GLY A 71 17.71 17.22 -3.89
C GLY A 71 17.40 15.87 -4.54
N ASP A 72 16.24 15.28 -4.27
CA ASP A 72 15.84 13.96 -4.76
C ASP A 72 14.73 14.09 -5.83
N THR A 73 15.12 13.99 -7.09
CA THR A 73 14.19 14.06 -8.23
C THR A 73 13.51 12.73 -8.55
N SER A 74 13.71 11.68 -7.75
CA SER A 74 13.19 10.34 -8.05
C SER A 74 11.67 10.33 -8.17
N ALA A 75 10.95 11.11 -7.34
CA ALA A 75 9.50 11.23 -7.40
C ALA A 75 8.96 11.95 -8.65
N GLU A 76 9.84 12.55 -9.47
CA GLU A 76 9.49 13.28 -10.69
C GLU A 76 9.92 12.54 -11.97
N ASN A 77 10.85 11.59 -11.84
CA ASN A 77 11.40 10.82 -12.96
C ASN A 77 10.45 9.68 -13.36
N LEU A 78 9.48 9.99 -14.22
CA LEU A 78 8.54 9.05 -14.80
C LEU A 78 8.72 8.93 -16.31
N SER A 79 8.59 7.71 -16.83
CA SER A 79 8.53 7.50 -18.28
C SER A 79 7.13 7.80 -18.82
N GLU A 80 7.04 8.15 -20.11
CA GLU A 80 5.77 8.57 -20.73
C GLU A 80 4.69 7.47 -20.76
N ASP A 81 5.10 6.19 -20.79
CA ASP A 81 4.19 5.03 -20.87
C ASP A 81 3.63 4.58 -19.51
N GLU A 82 4.06 5.21 -18.41
CA GLU A 82 3.72 4.80 -17.05
C GLU A 82 2.85 5.83 -16.33
N MET A 83 1.80 5.36 -15.66
CA MET A 83 0.83 6.23 -14.99
C MET A 83 1.05 6.24 -13.48
N VAL A 84 0.88 7.40 -12.85
CA VAL A 84 0.82 7.51 -11.39
C VAL A 84 -0.53 6.96 -10.92
N ALA A 85 -0.50 6.06 -9.94
CA ALA A 85 -1.71 5.51 -9.36
C ALA A 85 -2.48 6.60 -8.58
N GLU A 86 -3.75 6.74 -8.89
CA GLU A 86 -4.67 7.65 -8.21
C GLU A 86 -5.45 6.94 -7.11
N PHE A 87 -5.95 7.70 -6.14
CA PHE A 87 -6.78 7.18 -5.06
C PHE A 87 -8.26 7.43 -5.35
N ASP A 88 -9.11 6.47 -4.99
CA ASP A 88 -10.57 6.57 -5.05
C ASP A 88 -11.09 7.37 -3.85
N ILE A 89 -10.81 8.68 -3.87
CA ILE A 89 -11.17 9.64 -2.82
C ILE A 89 -11.71 10.93 -3.45
N PRO A 90 -12.64 11.65 -2.78
CA PRO A 90 -13.10 12.95 -3.27
C PRO A 90 -11.95 13.97 -3.35
N GLU A 91 -11.89 14.73 -4.45
CA GLU A 91 -10.82 15.71 -4.69
C GLU A 91 -10.74 16.79 -3.61
N GLU A 92 -11.88 17.20 -3.05
CA GLU A 92 -11.98 18.21 -2.00
C GLU A 92 -11.44 17.71 -0.64
N GLY A 93 -11.52 16.39 -0.37
CA GLY A 93 -11.18 15.79 0.91
C GLY A 93 -11.98 16.34 2.10
N CYS A 94 -11.35 16.42 3.26
CA CYS A 94 -11.93 16.91 4.50
C CYS A 94 -11.86 18.44 4.64
N PRO A 95 -12.82 19.07 5.36
CA PRO A 95 -12.81 20.51 5.66
C PRO A 95 -11.58 21.00 6.42
N GLN A 96 -11.40 22.33 6.48
CA GLN A 96 -10.21 22.92 7.10
C GLN A 96 -10.16 22.68 8.60
N GLY A 97 -8.99 22.25 9.07
CA GLY A 97 -8.79 21.78 10.44
C GLY A 97 -9.20 20.33 10.68
N GLN A 98 -9.62 19.58 9.64
CA GLN A 98 -9.98 18.17 9.77
C GLN A 98 -9.13 17.27 8.87
N VAL A 99 -9.01 16.01 9.27
CA VAL A 99 -8.28 14.96 8.54
C VAL A 99 -9.15 13.71 8.35
N PRO A 100 -9.01 13.00 7.23
CA PRO A 100 -9.74 11.76 6.98
C PRO A 100 -9.14 10.61 7.80
N ILE A 101 -10.00 9.89 8.52
CA ILE A 101 -9.68 8.68 9.27
C ILE A 101 -10.51 7.54 8.72
N HIS A 102 -9.85 6.47 8.26
CA HIS A 102 -10.52 5.32 7.65
C HIS A 102 -11.51 4.65 8.61
N LYS A 103 -12.71 4.34 8.11
CA LYS A 103 -13.76 3.58 8.77
C LYS A 103 -13.74 2.13 8.29
N PRO A 104 -13.25 1.17 9.09
CA PRO A 104 -13.34 -0.23 8.73
C PRO A 104 -14.81 -0.66 8.65
N ARG A 105 -15.21 -1.34 7.57
CA ARG A 105 -16.60 -1.82 7.41
C ARG A 105 -17.01 -2.89 8.41
N ASN A 106 -16.04 -3.57 9.05
CA ASN A 106 -16.28 -4.60 10.06
C ASN A 106 -15.72 -4.17 11.42
N PHE A 107 -16.59 -3.63 12.29
CA PHE A 107 -16.25 -3.23 13.67
C PHE A 107 -16.11 -4.40 14.65
N ASN A 108 -16.60 -5.61 14.31
CA ASN A 108 -16.67 -6.74 15.23
C ASN A 108 -15.40 -7.61 15.30
N HIS A 109 -14.30 -7.19 14.69
CA HIS A 109 -13.07 -7.96 14.83
C HIS A 109 -12.39 -7.63 16.15
N THR A 110 -12.37 -8.63 17.04
CA THR A 110 -11.52 -8.64 18.23
C THR A 110 -10.12 -8.19 17.87
N GLU A 111 -9.57 -7.34 18.73
CA GLU A 111 -8.25 -6.72 18.74
C GLU A 111 -7.08 -7.72 18.74
N LYS A 112 -7.16 -8.83 17.99
CA LYS A 112 -5.96 -9.57 17.64
C LYS A 112 -5.21 -8.69 16.65
N PRO A 113 -4.04 -8.16 17.01
CA PRO A 113 -3.17 -7.52 16.04
C PRO A 113 -2.97 -8.54 14.93
N PHE A 114 -3.19 -8.16 13.67
CA PHE A 114 -2.59 -8.92 12.59
C PHE A 114 -1.09 -8.84 12.90
N GLN A 115 -0.49 -9.94 13.33
CA GLN A 115 0.92 -9.96 13.66
C GLN A 115 1.67 -10.25 12.37
N PRO A 116 2.34 -9.27 11.72
CA PRO A 116 3.46 -9.63 10.87
C PRO A 116 4.45 -10.37 11.78
N ILE A 117 4.75 -11.62 11.44
CA ILE A 117 5.49 -12.51 12.35
C ILE A 117 6.95 -12.06 12.45
N ASN A 118 7.54 -12.41 13.59
CA ASN A 118 8.98 -12.54 13.85
C ASN A 118 9.77 -13.07 12.64
N GLY A 119 10.12 -12.19 11.70
CA GLY A 119 10.85 -12.60 10.51
C GLY A 119 9.98 -13.38 9.51
N TYR A 120 10.25 -13.16 8.23
CA TYR A 120 9.77 -14.00 7.13
C TYR A 120 10.35 -15.43 7.25
N GLY A 121 9.68 -16.43 6.68
CA GLY A 121 10.08 -17.84 6.81
C GLY A 121 9.40 -18.61 7.95
N THR A 122 8.23 -18.15 8.39
CA THR A 122 7.34 -18.93 9.27
C THR A 122 6.21 -19.53 8.46
N VAL A 123 5.59 -20.59 8.97
CA VAL A 123 4.59 -21.35 8.21
C VAL A 123 3.41 -20.47 7.78
N GLY A 124 3.19 -20.40 6.47
CA GLY A 124 2.16 -19.59 5.82
C GLY A 124 2.55 -18.13 5.58
N GLN A 125 3.73 -17.68 6.00
CA GLN A 125 4.21 -16.31 5.81
C GLN A 125 5.51 -16.26 5.01
N HIS A 126 5.44 -15.57 3.87
CA HIS A 126 6.54 -15.55 2.91
C HIS A 126 6.87 -14.16 2.42
N ALA A 127 8.15 -13.94 2.17
CA ALA A 127 8.73 -12.72 1.67
C ALA A 127 9.52 -12.97 0.38
N ALA A 128 9.43 -12.03 -0.55
CA ALA A 128 10.39 -11.88 -1.64
C ALA A 128 10.88 -10.44 -1.62
N ILE A 129 12.09 -10.25 -1.09
CA ILE A 129 12.58 -8.95 -0.67
C ILE A 129 14.02 -8.72 -1.10
N MET A 130 14.35 -7.43 -1.23
CA MET A 130 15.72 -6.96 -1.23
C MET A 130 15.99 -6.30 0.12
N LYS A 131 17.08 -6.71 0.77
CA LYS A 131 17.50 -6.21 2.08
C LYS A 131 18.89 -5.64 2.02
N LYS A 132 19.08 -4.53 2.73
CA LYS A 132 20.40 -3.98 2.99
C LYS A 132 21.22 -4.80 4.01
N ILE A 133 22.53 -4.94 3.78
CA ILE A 133 23.42 -5.74 4.64
C ILE A 133 24.57 -4.97 5.33
N ASP A 134 24.65 -3.64 5.23
CA ASP A 134 25.66 -2.90 6.00
C ASP A 134 25.16 -2.46 7.38
N ALA A 135 26.11 -2.17 8.27
CA ALA A 135 25.84 -1.76 9.65
C ALA A 135 25.64 -0.23 9.80
N ILE A 136 25.40 0.50 8.71
CA ILE A 136 25.14 1.94 8.78
C ILE A 136 23.66 2.13 9.16
N PRO A 137 23.33 3.00 10.13
CA PRO A 137 21.93 3.27 10.42
C PRO A 137 21.36 4.33 9.46
N TRP A 138 20.22 4.04 8.86
CA TRP A 138 19.61 4.86 7.80
C TRP A 138 18.46 5.70 8.33
N ARG A 139 18.38 6.95 7.88
CA ARG A 139 17.33 7.90 8.27
C ARG A 139 16.05 7.71 7.48
N GLY A 140 16.03 6.84 6.46
CA GLY A 140 14.86 6.67 5.63
C GLY A 140 15.13 5.91 4.35
N ALA A 141 14.06 5.75 3.58
CA ALA A 141 14.01 4.97 2.36
C ALA A 141 12.89 5.48 1.44
N SER A 142 13.08 5.32 0.13
CA SER A 142 12.06 5.61 -0.87
C SER A 142 12.17 4.71 -2.09
N ALA A 143 11.04 4.54 -2.78
CA ALA A 143 10.94 3.74 -3.99
C ALA A 143 9.67 4.08 -4.79
N TRP A 144 9.73 3.92 -6.11
CA TRP A 144 8.52 3.67 -6.90
C TRP A 144 8.12 2.21 -6.77
N ILE A 145 6.83 1.94 -6.56
CA ILE A 145 6.28 0.60 -6.44
C ILE A 145 5.14 0.43 -7.44
N SER A 146 5.17 -0.62 -8.26
CA SER A 146 4.04 -0.99 -9.13
C SER A 146 2.83 -1.42 -8.29
N ILE A 147 1.62 -0.97 -8.64
CA ILE A 147 0.41 -1.23 -7.86
C ILE A 147 -0.41 -2.36 -8.50
N TYR A 148 -0.59 -3.48 -7.80
CA TYR A 148 -1.38 -4.61 -8.27
C TYR A 148 -2.46 -5.00 -7.25
N GLN A 149 -3.49 -5.70 -7.71
CA GLN A 149 -4.54 -6.29 -6.87
C GLN A 149 -4.51 -7.82 -6.95
N PRO A 150 -3.63 -8.48 -6.17
CA PRO A 150 -3.59 -9.94 -6.12
C PRO A 150 -4.93 -10.54 -5.69
N ILE A 151 -5.32 -11.64 -6.34
CA ILE A 151 -6.56 -12.34 -6.05
C ILE A 151 -6.34 -13.27 -4.85
N LEU A 152 -6.97 -12.94 -3.72
CA LEU A 152 -6.91 -13.74 -2.50
C LEU A 152 -8.07 -14.75 -2.47
N LYS A 153 -7.83 -15.94 -1.90
CA LYS A 153 -8.82 -17.02 -1.82
C LYS A 153 -9.78 -16.88 -0.64
N ASN A 154 -9.34 -16.26 0.45
CA ASN A 154 -10.14 -16.06 1.65
C ASN A 154 -9.80 -14.72 2.32
N LYS A 155 -10.55 -14.36 3.37
CA LYS A 155 -10.42 -13.07 4.04
C LYS A 155 -9.22 -12.96 5.01
N GLU A 156 -8.66 -14.09 5.42
CA GLU A 156 -7.56 -14.22 6.38
C GLU A 156 -6.18 -14.16 5.68
N GLN A 157 -6.17 -14.28 4.35
CA GLN A 157 -4.98 -14.03 3.55
C GLN A 157 -4.71 -12.53 3.40
N PHE A 158 -3.43 -12.20 3.22
CA PHE A 158 -3.04 -10.89 2.70
C PHE A 158 -1.85 -10.98 1.76
N SER A 159 -1.67 -9.93 0.96
CA SER A 159 -0.51 -9.71 0.11
C SER A 159 -0.17 -8.22 0.06
N MET A 160 1.11 -7.89 0.14
CA MET A 160 1.58 -6.51 0.34
C MET A 160 2.85 -6.25 -0.47
N ALA A 161 3.08 -4.98 -0.82
CA ALA A 161 4.37 -4.48 -1.27
C ALA A 161 4.73 -3.20 -0.53
N LEU A 162 5.89 -3.21 0.12
CA LEU A 162 6.19 -2.27 1.19
C LEU A 162 7.69 -1.91 1.24
N ILE A 163 7.96 -0.75 1.83
CA ILE A 163 9.27 -0.35 2.35
C ILE A 163 9.24 -0.59 3.86
N TRP A 164 10.25 -1.27 4.42
CA TRP A 164 10.37 -1.54 5.86
C TRP A 164 11.66 -0.98 6.42
N LEU A 165 11.54 -0.34 7.56
CA LEU A 165 12.63 0.08 8.40
C LEU A 165 12.55 -0.68 9.72
N ASN A 166 13.65 -1.29 10.13
CA ASN A 166 13.75 -1.96 11.43
C ASN A 166 15.00 -1.50 12.18
N THR A 167 14.92 -1.50 13.50
CA THR A 167 16.05 -1.33 14.43
C THR A 167 15.86 -2.29 15.59
N GLU A 168 16.96 -2.82 16.11
CA GLU A 168 16.94 -3.75 17.24
C GLU A 168 17.83 -3.25 18.36
N ASN A 169 17.33 -3.30 19.59
CA ASN A 169 18.13 -3.04 20.77
C ASN A 169 17.74 -3.98 21.91
N GLN A 170 18.73 -4.64 22.51
CA GLN A 170 18.54 -5.56 23.64
C GLN A 170 17.46 -6.65 23.39
N GLY A 171 17.31 -7.05 22.12
CA GLY A 171 16.33 -8.04 21.69
C GLY A 171 14.93 -7.48 21.43
N GLU A 172 14.66 -6.20 21.68
CA GLU A 172 13.44 -5.53 21.20
C GLU A 172 13.65 -5.02 19.77
N ARG A 173 12.68 -5.26 18.89
CA ARG A 173 12.72 -4.80 17.49
C ARG A 173 11.67 -3.72 17.28
N THR A 174 12.03 -2.52 16.90
CA THR A 174 11.06 -1.51 16.45
C THR A 174 10.96 -1.56 14.94
N SER A 175 9.74 -1.51 14.40
CA SER A 175 9.48 -1.64 12.96
C SER A 175 8.56 -0.53 12.45
N ALA A 176 8.82 -0.05 11.24
CA ALA A 176 7.99 0.93 10.54
C ALA A 176 7.92 0.56 9.05
N GLN A 177 6.70 0.47 8.51
CA GLN A 177 6.43 -0.13 7.20
C GLN A 177 5.40 0.67 6.43
N PHE A 178 5.61 0.91 5.13
CA PHE A 178 4.71 1.72 4.32
C PHE A 178 4.68 1.28 2.85
N GLY A 179 3.50 1.30 2.24
CA GLY A 179 3.29 0.95 0.84
C GLY A 179 1.83 0.61 0.57
N TRP A 180 1.56 -0.47 -0.16
CA TRP A 180 0.19 -0.93 -0.43
C TRP A 180 -0.04 -2.37 0.03
N ALA A 181 -1.30 -2.70 0.31
CA ALA A 181 -1.70 -4.05 0.64
C ALA A 181 -3.14 -4.38 0.23
N VAL A 182 -3.40 -5.67 0.06
CA VAL A 182 -4.74 -6.25 0.03
C VAL A 182 -4.91 -7.05 1.33
N ILE A 183 -5.72 -6.53 2.26
CA ILE A 183 -5.98 -7.15 3.57
C ILE A 183 -7.50 -7.13 3.83
N PRO A 184 -8.24 -8.17 3.38
CA PRO A 184 -9.70 -8.17 3.47
C PRO A 184 -10.22 -8.09 4.89
N GLU A 185 -9.54 -8.69 5.86
CA GLU A 185 -9.90 -8.60 7.27
C GLU A 185 -9.77 -7.17 7.83
N LEU A 186 -8.79 -6.40 7.34
CA LEU A 186 -8.57 -5.02 7.78
C LEU A 186 -9.56 -4.05 7.13
N TYR A 187 -9.82 -4.24 5.83
CA TYR A 187 -10.54 -3.27 5.00
C TYR A 187 -12.01 -3.63 4.73
N GLY A 188 -12.38 -4.90 4.89
CA GLY A 188 -13.71 -5.40 4.56
C GLY A 188 -13.96 -5.54 3.05
N ASP A 189 -12.92 -5.43 2.22
CA ASP A 189 -12.93 -5.71 0.79
C ASP A 189 -11.56 -6.18 0.29
N TYR A 190 -11.49 -6.58 -0.98
CA TYR A 190 -10.28 -7.10 -1.62
C TYR A 190 -9.56 -6.04 -2.45
N ARG A 191 -9.77 -4.75 -2.15
CA ARG A 191 -9.14 -3.66 -2.90
C ARG A 191 -7.71 -3.44 -2.42
N THR A 192 -6.83 -3.10 -3.35
CA THR A 192 -5.49 -2.61 -3.00
C THR A 192 -5.60 -1.24 -2.36
N ARG A 193 -5.03 -1.10 -1.15
CA ARG A 193 -5.16 0.11 -0.32
C ARG A 193 -3.82 0.57 0.22
N LEU A 194 -3.67 1.88 0.34
CA LEU A 194 -2.54 2.51 1.03
C LEU A 194 -2.45 1.95 2.45
N THR A 195 -1.29 1.45 2.83
CA THR A 195 -1.12 0.74 4.11
C THR A 195 0.14 1.20 4.79
N ALA A 196 0.06 1.37 6.11
CA ALA A 196 1.23 1.47 6.96
C ALA A 196 1.10 0.55 8.17
N TYR A 197 2.23 0.13 8.70
CA TYR A 197 2.32 -0.64 9.92
C TYR A 197 3.50 -0.16 10.75
N TRP A 198 3.32 -0.09 12.07
CA TRP A 198 4.43 0.19 12.99
C TRP A 198 4.34 -0.68 14.23
N SER A 199 5.46 -0.90 14.88
CA SER A 199 5.51 -1.57 16.18
C SER A 199 6.64 -1.02 17.04
N PRO A 200 6.41 -0.72 18.33
CA PRO A 200 7.45 -0.25 19.24
C PRO A 200 8.39 -1.39 19.68
N ASP A 201 7.90 -2.63 19.68
CA ASP A 201 8.58 -3.83 20.20
C ASP A 201 8.46 -4.99 19.21
N LYS A 202 8.74 -6.21 19.68
CA LYS A 202 8.64 -7.52 18.98
C LYS A 202 7.26 -7.86 18.37
N LEU A 203 6.54 -6.85 17.90
CA LEU A 203 5.30 -6.90 17.14
C LEU A 203 4.09 -7.26 18.01
N GLU A 204 4.27 -7.21 19.34
CA GLU A 204 3.21 -7.47 20.32
C GLU A 204 2.24 -6.29 20.36
N ASN A 205 2.79 -5.07 20.36
CA ASN A 205 2.01 -3.83 20.42
C ASN A 205 1.95 -3.11 19.05
N GLY A 206 2.15 -3.84 17.97
CA GLY A 206 2.15 -3.30 16.61
C GLY A 206 0.76 -2.97 16.08
N CYS A 207 0.71 -2.11 15.05
CA CYS A 207 -0.54 -1.58 14.56
C CYS A 207 -0.55 -1.19 13.08
N TYR A 208 -1.65 -1.56 12.40
CA TYR A 208 -1.98 -1.08 11.07
C TYR A 208 -2.69 0.26 11.07
N ASN A 209 -2.28 1.11 10.14
CA ASN A 209 -2.93 2.37 9.80
C ASN A 209 -3.23 3.21 11.06
N THR A 210 -4.50 3.61 11.21
CA THR A 210 -5.02 4.36 12.36
C THR A 210 -5.87 3.48 13.29
N LYS A 211 -5.79 2.14 13.19
CA LYS A 211 -6.60 1.25 14.04
C LYS A 211 -6.25 1.40 15.52
N CYS A 212 -4.98 1.60 15.80
CA CYS A 212 -4.46 1.91 17.12
C CYS A 212 -3.93 3.32 17.12
N LYS A 213 -3.83 3.87 18.32
CA LYS A 213 -3.43 5.23 18.56
C LYS A 213 -1.93 5.32 18.25
N GLY A 214 -1.53 6.12 17.27
CA GLY A 214 -0.11 6.47 17.12
C GLY A 214 0.29 7.16 15.83
N PHE A 215 -0.37 6.85 14.70
CA PHE A 215 -0.12 7.56 13.45
C PHE A 215 -0.81 8.92 13.43
N VAL A 216 -0.03 10.00 13.25
CA VAL A 216 -0.57 11.36 13.14
C VAL A 216 -0.83 11.66 11.66
N GLN A 217 -2.12 11.66 11.29
CA GLN A 217 -2.60 12.04 9.97
C GLN A 217 -2.58 13.57 9.84
N ILE A 218 -2.08 14.09 8.71
CA ILE A 218 -1.98 15.53 8.46
C ILE A 218 -2.57 15.94 7.10
N ASP A 219 -2.45 15.11 6.06
CA ASP A 219 -3.08 15.41 4.78
C ASP A 219 -4.60 15.30 4.92
N ARG A 220 -5.32 16.19 4.24
CA ARG A 220 -6.77 16.31 4.34
C ARG A 220 -7.51 15.48 3.31
N ARG A 221 -6.80 14.86 2.38
CA ARG A 221 -7.36 14.11 1.24
C ARG A 221 -6.95 12.65 1.31
N ILE A 222 -5.64 12.37 1.28
CA ILE A 222 -5.08 11.02 1.27
C ILE A 222 -4.90 10.52 2.70
N PHE A 223 -5.39 9.32 3.00
CA PHE A 223 -5.27 8.68 4.31
C PHE A 223 -4.88 7.21 4.20
N LEU A 224 -4.32 6.67 5.28
CA LEU A 224 -4.02 5.24 5.38
C LEU A 224 -5.33 4.43 5.35
N GLY A 225 -5.41 3.50 4.41
CA GLY A 225 -6.61 2.75 4.07
C GLY A 225 -7.31 3.24 2.81
N ALA A 226 -6.92 4.36 2.20
CA ALA A 226 -7.48 4.81 0.93
C ALA A 226 -7.24 3.78 -0.19
N GLY A 227 -8.28 3.45 -0.95
CA GLY A 227 -8.20 2.54 -2.09
C GLY A 227 -7.61 3.21 -3.31
N PHE A 228 -6.83 2.47 -4.10
CA PHE A 228 -6.41 2.93 -5.43
C PHE A 228 -7.59 2.84 -6.41
N SER A 229 -7.77 3.84 -7.28
CA SER A 229 -8.86 3.88 -8.26
C SER A 229 -8.66 2.87 -9.38
N LYS A 230 -7.39 2.66 -9.79
CA LYS A 230 -6.95 1.69 -10.77
C LYS A 230 -5.65 1.03 -10.32
N THR A 231 -5.43 -0.19 -10.76
CA THR A 231 -4.21 -0.96 -10.54
C THR A 231 -3.66 -1.46 -11.88
N SER A 232 -2.38 -1.80 -11.91
CA SER A 232 -1.72 -2.42 -13.06
C SER A 232 -2.43 -3.69 -13.51
N VAL A 233 -2.35 -3.95 -14.82
CA VAL A 233 -2.81 -5.19 -15.47
C VAL A 233 -1.61 -5.87 -16.11
N VAL A 234 -1.44 -7.17 -15.87
CA VAL A 234 -0.35 -7.96 -16.47
C VAL A 234 -0.39 -7.86 -18.00
N GLY A 235 0.72 -7.46 -18.61
CA GLY A 235 0.84 -7.20 -20.05
C GLY A 235 0.10 -5.96 -20.56
N GLY A 236 -0.60 -5.23 -19.68
CA GLY A 236 -1.43 -4.08 -20.00
C GLY A 236 -0.91 -2.77 -19.43
N THR A 237 -1.83 -1.85 -19.14
CA THR A 237 -1.53 -0.54 -18.53
C THR A 237 -0.91 -0.71 -17.14
N GLN A 238 0.15 0.05 -16.88
CA GLN A 238 0.90 0.01 -15.63
C GLN A 238 0.62 1.26 -14.79
N PHE A 239 0.35 1.06 -13.50
CA PHE A 239 0.20 2.09 -12.49
C PHE A 239 1.24 1.90 -11.39
N LYS A 240 1.86 2.99 -10.94
CA LYS A 240 2.84 2.97 -9.85
C LYS A 240 2.68 4.18 -8.94
N ALA A 241 3.15 4.06 -7.71
CA ALA A 241 3.20 5.19 -6.78
C ALA A 241 4.57 5.27 -6.12
N PHE A 242 5.03 6.49 -5.87
CA PHE A 242 6.27 6.76 -5.15
C PHE A 242 5.95 6.80 -3.66
N PHE A 243 6.59 5.93 -2.88
CA PHE A 243 6.45 5.87 -1.43
C PHE A 243 7.76 6.23 -0.77
N SER A 244 7.69 6.94 0.35
CA SER A 244 8.87 7.18 1.17
C SER A 244 8.53 7.24 2.66
N ILE A 245 9.47 6.71 3.45
CA ILE A 245 9.48 6.74 4.91
C ILE A 245 10.80 7.41 5.33
N ASN A 246 10.77 8.66 5.76
CA ASN A 246 11.98 9.43 6.07
C ASN A 246 11.88 10.13 7.41
N GLN A 247 12.96 10.11 8.18
CA GLN A 247 13.07 10.80 9.45
C GLN A 247 13.32 12.28 9.23
N ASP A 248 12.56 13.12 9.93
CA ASP A 248 12.82 14.56 9.99
C ASP A 248 14.10 14.86 10.80
N PRO A 249 15.07 15.61 10.25
CA PRO A 249 16.30 15.94 10.96
C PRO A 249 16.08 16.67 12.29
N LYS A 250 15.03 17.48 12.39
CA LYS A 250 14.74 18.36 13.52
C LYS A 250 13.81 17.74 14.54
N THR A 251 12.71 17.14 14.09
CA THR A 251 11.69 16.57 14.99
C THR A 251 11.90 15.09 15.27
N LYS A 252 12.74 14.41 14.47
CA LYS A 252 12.99 12.96 14.51
C LYS A 252 11.75 12.09 14.26
N ASN A 253 10.62 12.71 13.95
CA ASN A 253 9.42 12.04 13.49
C ASN A 253 9.70 11.31 12.17
N LEU A 254 9.05 10.17 11.97
CA LEU A 254 9.18 9.38 10.76
C LEU A 254 8.02 9.70 9.81
N LEU A 255 8.27 10.51 8.79
CA LEU A 255 7.28 11.04 7.84
C LEU A 255 7.00 10.05 6.71
N LEU A 256 5.73 9.92 6.36
CA LEU A 256 5.25 9.09 5.26
C LEU A 256 4.77 9.97 4.12
N THR A 257 5.31 9.74 2.92
CA THR A 257 4.96 10.52 1.73
C THR A 257 4.57 9.65 0.56
N VAL A 258 3.54 10.10 -0.16
CA VAL A 258 3.15 9.55 -1.47
C VAL A 258 3.39 10.61 -2.52
N GLY A 259 4.36 10.39 -3.40
CA GLY A 259 4.89 11.44 -4.27
C GLY A 259 5.34 12.66 -3.44
N LYS A 260 4.70 13.81 -3.66
CA LYS A 260 4.97 15.06 -2.93
C LYS A 260 4.04 15.31 -1.73
N ILE A 261 3.10 14.40 -1.45
CA ILE A 261 2.07 14.59 -0.44
C ILE A 261 2.54 14.00 0.90
N TYR A 262 2.55 14.82 1.95
CA TYR A 262 2.83 14.39 3.32
C TYR A 262 1.58 13.81 3.95
N VAL A 263 1.42 12.48 3.92
CA VAL A 263 0.22 11.80 4.45
C VAL A 263 0.11 12.01 5.95
N GLY A 264 1.23 11.83 6.65
CA GLY A 264 1.32 11.87 8.10
C GLY A 264 2.66 11.36 8.58
N TYR A 265 2.75 11.04 9.86
CA TYR A 265 4.00 10.58 10.46
C TYR A 265 3.77 9.76 11.73
N TRP A 266 4.77 8.97 12.10
CA TRP A 266 4.90 8.43 13.45
C TRP A 266 5.78 9.34 14.29
N PRO A 267 5.30 9.79 15.47
CA PRO A 267 6.12 10.58 16.38
C PRO A 267 7.30 9.78 16.95
N GLU A 268 8.42 10.45 17.23
CA GLU A 268 9.62 9.79 17.78
C GLU A 268 9.34 9.05 19.10
N GLU A 269 8.39 9.55 19.90
CA GLU A 269 8.02 9.01 21.21
C GLU A 269 7.44 7.60 21.12
N LEU A 270 6.96 7.21 19.93
CA LEU A 270 6.38 5.89 19.65
C LEU A 270 7.38 4.90 19.07
N LEU A 271 8.48 5.38 18.49
CA LEU A 271 9.45 4.57 17.78
C LEU A 271 10.77 4.57 18.56
N PRO A 272 10.89 3.78 19.64
CA PRO A 272 12.15 3.66 20.35
C PRO A 272 13.24 3.17 19.38
N TYR A 273 14.49 3.50 19.70
CA TYR A 273 15.70 3.11 18.96
C TYR A 273 15.86 3.73 17.55
N PHE A 274 14.79 4.23 16.93
CA PHE A 274 14.86 4.94 15.65
C PHE A 274 15.55 6.31 15.70
N PHE A 275 15.83 6.85 16.89
CA PHE A 275 16.52 8.13 17.04
C PHE A 275 17.83 8.18 16.24
N ASN A 276 18.56 7.06 16.20
CA ASN A 276 19.81 6.93 15.45
C ASN A 276 19.63 6.38 14.03
N GLY A 277 18.40 6.18 13.56
CA GLY A 277 18.06 5.57 12.27
C GLY A 277 17.75 4.07 12.35
N ALA A 278 17.33 3.52 11.22
CA ALA A 278 17.04 2.10 11.02
C ALA A 278 18.33 1.32 10.72
N GLU A 279 18.53 0.19 11.37
CA GLU A 279 19.66 -0.71 11.12
C GLU A 279 19.40 -1.63 9.92
N ALA A 280 18.13 -1.91 9.61
CA ALA A 280 17.74 -2.63 8.41
C ALA A 280 16.75 -1.80 7.58
N VAL A 281 17.05 -1.72 6.29
CA VAL A 281 16.13 -1.20 5.27
C VAL A 281 15.82 -2.33 4.30
N ILE A 282 14.53 -2.58 4.09
CA ILE A 282 14.03 -3.70 3.30
C ILE A 282 12.96 -3.19 2.34
N TYR A 283 12.93 -3.77 1.15
CA TYR A 283 11.93 -3.51 0.12
C TYR A 283 11.38 -4.84 -0.38
N GLY A 284 10.12 -4.89 -0.76
CA GLY A 284 9.59 -6.02 -1.52
C GLY A 284 8.21 -6.45 -1.06
N GLY A 285 7.93 -7.73 -1.27
CA GLY A 285 6.63 -8.31 -1.06
C GLY A 285 6.54 -9.16 0.20
N PHE A 286 5.36 -9.20 0.80
CA PHE A 286 5.04 -10.07 1.92
C PHE A 286 3.63 -10.64 1.78
N THR A 287 3.49 -11.91 2.13
CA THR A 287 2.22 -12.64 2.07
C THR A 287 1.96 -13.39 3.35
N ASN A 288 0.68 -13.62 3.63
CA ASN A 288 0.24 -14.47 4.73
C ASN A 288 -0.92 -15.34 4.26
N ALA A 289 -0.90 -16.59 4.71
CA ALA A 289 -2.02 -17.49 4.73
C ALA A 289 -2.27 -17.98 6.17
N PRO A 290 -3.54 -18.29 6.52
CA PRO A 290 -3.84 -18.91 7.79
C PRO A 290 -3.12 -20.27 7.89
N SER A 291 -2.41 -20.47 8.99
CA SER A 291 -1.63 -21.69 9.27
C SER A 291 -1.99 -22.37 10.59
N GLU A 292 -2.72 -21.68 11.48
CA GLU A 292 -3.11 -22.21 12.78
C GLU A 292 -4.02 -23.43 12.63
N ASN A 293 -3.63 -24.57 13.23
CA ASN A 293 -4.35 -25.85 13.16
C ASN A 293 -4.58 -26.41 11.73
N ILE A 294 -3.80 -25.96 10.74
CA ILE A 294 -3.86 -26.44 9.36
C ILE A 294 -2.60 -27.28 9.08
N GLN A 295 -2.78 -28.44 8.45
CA GLN A 295 -1.64 -29.26 8.04
C GLN A 295 -0.84 -28.54 6.94
N LEU A 296 0.47 -28.66 6.98
CA LEU A 296 1.40 -27.93 6.11
C LEU A 296 1.02 -27.98 4.61
N PHE A 297 0.66 -29.16 4.12
CA PHE A 297 0.26 -29.40 2.73
C PHE A 297 -1.15 -28.92 2.36
N ASN A 298 -1.90 -28.38 3.31
CA ASN A 298 -3.19 -27.74 3.09
C ASN A 298 -3.11 -26.21 3.18
N ILE A 299 -1.95 -25.66 3.56
CA ILE A 299 -1.72 -24.22 3.57
C ILE A 299 -1.51 -23.77 2.13
N VAL A 300 -2.31 -22.79 1.74
CA VAL A 300 -2.28 -22.23 0.39
C VAL A 300 -1.92 -20.76 0.53
N SER A 301 -0.69 -20.41 0.19
CA SER A 301 -0.20 -19.04 0.22
C SER A 301 -0.77 -18.23 -0.96
N PRO A 302 -1.12 -16.95 -0.77
CA PRO A 302 -1.73 -16.12 -1.82
C PRO A 302 -0.70 -15.66 -2.86
N PRO A 303 -1.13 -15.20 -4.04
CA PRO A 303 -0.20 -14.58 -4.98
C PRO A 303 0.45 -13.32 -4.39
N MET A 304 1.73 -13.11 -4.72
CA MET A 304 2.50 -11.93 -4.36
C MET A 304 2.65 -11.00 -5.57
N GLY A 305 2.50 -9.69 -5.35
CA GLY A 305 2.59 -8.69 -6.41
C GLY A 305 1.50 -8.92 -7.47
N ASN A 306 1.92 -9.25 -8.69
CA ASN A 306 1.01 -9.54 -9.80
C ASN A 306 0.72 -11.05 -9.99
N GLY A 307 1.29 -11.92 -9.15
CA GLY A 307 1.14 -13.37 -9.24
C GLY A 307 2.14 -14.07 -10.17
N ASN A 308 3.02 -13.35 -10.85
CA ASN A 308 4.09 -13.93 -11.66
C ASN A 308 5.41 -13.88 -10.90
N LYS A 309 6.26 -14.89 -11.12
CA LYS A 309 7.65 -14.81 -10.70
C LYS A 309 8.42 -13.87 -11.64
N PRO A 310 9.45 -13.18 -11.13
CA PRO A 310 10.41 -12.50 -11.99
C PRO A 310 11.14 -13.52 -12.89
N LEU A 311 11.64 -13.05 -14.03
CA LEU A 311 12.34 -13.84 -15.03
C LEU A 311 13.74 -13.24 -15.26
N ASP A 312 14.76 -14.11 -15.33
CA ASP A 312 16.17 -13.70 -15.47
C ASP A 312 16.56 -13.29 -16.90
N GLU A 313 15.91 -13.87 -17.93
CA GLU A 313 16.40 -13.76 -19.31
C GLU A 313 16.01 -12.44 -20.00
N GLU A 314 14.76 -12.00 -19.82
CA GLU A 314 14.26 -10.72 -20.34
C GLU A 314 13.36 -10.04 -19.30
N VAL A 315 13.81 -8.89 -18.78
CA VAL A 315 13.07 -8.12 -17.77
C VAL A 315 11.89 -7.42 -18.44
N ASP A 316 10.71 -8.03 -18.35
CA ASP A 316 9.45 -7.40 -18.75
C ASP A 316 8.68 -6.87 -17.54
N LEU A 317 8.87 -5.57 -17.27
CA LEU A 317 8.19 -4.88 -16.18
C LEU A 317 6.65 -4.88 -16.31
N LYS A 318 6.08 -5.13 -17.49
CA LYS A 318 4.63 -5.29 -17.67
C LYS A 318 4.12 -6.65 -17.19
N HIS A 319 5.00 -7.63 -17.04
CA HIS A 319 4.68 -8.99 -16.60
C HIS A 319 5.20 -9.33 -15.20
N THR A 320 5.87 -8.38 -14.53
CA THR A 320 6.37 -8.53 -13.15
C THR A 320 5.84 -7.44 -12.22
N CYS A 321 5.82 -7.71 -10.91
CA CYS A 321 5.75 -6.66 -9.91
C CYS A 321 7.17 -6.17 -9.60
N TYR A 322 7.35 -4.87 -9.45
CA TYR A 322 8.68 -4.27 -9.35
C TYR A 322 8.72 -3.07 -8.41
N MET A 323 9.91 -2.80 -7.90
CA MET A 323 10.27 -1.52 -7.31
C MET A 323 11.49 -0.94 -8.01
N HIS A 324 11.53 0.37 -8.17
CA HIS A 324 12.64 1.04 -8.84
C HIS A 324 12.95 2.43 -8.28
N SER A 325 14.07 3.01 -8.74
CA SER A 325 14.64 4.26 -8.24
C SER A 325 14.74 4.23 -6.71
N LEU A 326 15.29 3.12 -6.22
CA LEU A 326 15.40 2.85 -4.80
C LEU A 326 16.44 3.80 -4.19
N LYS A 327 16.11 4.42 -3.05
CA LYS A 327 17.02 5.34 -2.35
C LYS A 327 17.07 5.05 -0.87
N TYR A 328 18.19 5.37 -0.26
CA TYR A 328 18.32 5.47 1.19
C TYR A 328 18.61 6.89 1.65
N VAL A 329 18.28 7.21 2.90
CA VAL A 329 18.70 8.46 3.52
C VAL A 329 19.82 8.19 4.52
N THR A 330 21.00 8.74 4.25
CA THR A 330 22.22 8.57 5.07
C THR A 330 22.10 9.21 6.46
N PRO A 331 23.01 8.90 7.40
CA PRO A 331 23.07 9.57 8.71
C PRO A 331 23.16 11.11 8.66
N ASP A 332 23.77 11.67 7.60
CA ASP A 332 23.86 13.12 7.34
C ASP A 332 22.68 13.66 6.51
N TYR A 333 21.57 12.91 6.44
CA TYR A 333 20.31 13.29 5.81
C TYR A 333 20.43 13.61 4.30
N LYS A 334 21.19 12.79 3.57
CA LYS A 334 21.26 12.84 2.10
C LYS A 334 20.53 11.64 1.50
N SER A 335 19.69 11.89 0.52
CA SER A 335 19.11 10.82 -0.32
C SER A 335 20.19 10.32 -1.30
N VAL A 336 20.45 9.01 -1.30
CA VAL A 336 21.48 8.37 -2.11
C VAL A 336 20.95 7.10 -2.77
N ASP A 337 21.46 6.77 -3.95
CA ASP A 337 21.19 5.50 -4.60
C ASP A 337 21.68 4.32 -3.76
N ILE A 338 20.99 3.20 -3.93
CA ILE A 338 21.41 1.94 -3.34
C ILE A 338 22.75 1.50 -3.92
N ASN A 339 23.63 1.01 -3.07
CA ASN A 339 24.87 0.35 -3.48
C ASN A 339 24.60 -1.16 -3.64
N SER A 340 24.76 -1.68 -4.86
CA SER A 340 24.58 -3.10 -5.22
C SER A 340 25.41 -4.06 -4.39
N ASP A 341 26.62 -3.67 -3.99
CA ASP A 341 27.53 -4.53 -3.20
C ASP A 341 27.08 -4.68 -1.75
N LYS A 342 26.01 -3.96 -1.37
CA LYS A 342 25.51 -3.88 0.00
C LYS A 342 24.03 -4.25 0.13
N VAL A 343 23.53 -5.01 -0.84
CA VAL A 343 22.18 -5.58 -0.81
C VAL A 343 22.22 -7.09 -0.95
N THR A 344 21.17 -7.76 -0.49
CA THR A 344 20.95 -9.18 -0.65
C THR A 344 19.50 -9.45 -1.03
N GLU A 345 19.30 -10.46 -1.85
CA GLU A 345 18.00 -10.98 -2.28
C GLU A 345 17.58 -12.10 -1.33
N VAL A 346 16.31 -12.06 -0.89
CA VAL A 346 15.75 -13.12 -0.04
C VAL A 346 14.35 -13.47 -0.53
N ALA A 347 14.21 -14.70 -1.03
CA ALA A 347 12.93 -15.38 -1.18
C ALA A 347 12.93 -16.61 -0.27
N ASP A 348 12.15 -16.59 0.81
CA ASP A 348 12.13 -17.69 1.80
C ASP A 348 11.47 -18.95 1.24
N ALA A 349 10.54 -18.80 0.29
CA ALA A 349 9.89 -19.88 -0.42
C ALA A 349 10.13 -19.78 -1.94
N GLY A 350 11.37 -20.04 -2.37
CA GLY A 350 11.81 -19.99 -3.78
C GLY A 350 10.95 -20.79 -4.77
N LYS A 351 10.27 -21.85 -4.29
CA LYS A 351 9.29 -22.61 -5.08
C LYS A 351 8.08 -21.78 -5.49
N CYS A 352 7.63 -20.86 -4.64
CA CYS A 352 6.44 -20.04 -4.84
C CYS A 352 6.74 -18.61 -5.27
N TYR A 353 7.78 -18.01 -4.71
CA TYR A 353 8.11 -16.60 -4.93
C TYR A 353 9.57 -16.47 -5.28
N ASP A 354 9.91 -15.38 -5.94
CA ASP A 354 11.28 -15.07 -6.29
C ASP A 354 11.51 -13.56 -6.30
N VAL A 355 12.79 -13.17 -6.25
CA VAL A 355 13.24 -11.79 -6.31
C VAL A 355 14.52 -11.72 -7.12
N ILE A 356 14.59 -10.77 -8.06
CA ILE A 356 15.75 -10.53 -8.92
C ILE A 356 16.06 -9.04 -8.91
N TYR A 357 17.27 -8.69 -8.47
CA TYR A 357 17.82 -7.34 -8.36
C TYR A 357 18.63 -6.97 -9.61
N PHE A 358 18.47 -5.72 -10.03
CA PHE A 358 19.16 -5.13 -11.15
C PHE A 358 19.86 -3.85 -10.68
N ASP A 359 21.19 -3.85 -10.72
CA ASP A 359 21.98 -2.68 -10.30
C ASP A 359 21.63 -1.41 -11.09
N LYS A 360 21.34 -1.57 -12.39
CA LYS A 360 20.83 -0.48 -13.21
C LYS A 360 19.95 -1.00 -14.34
N LEU A 361 18.66 -0.72 -14.27
CA LEU A 361 17.67 -1.07 -15.28
C LEU A 361 17.30 0.16 -16.13
N GLY A 362 18.19 0.59 -17.02
CA GLY A 362 17.94 1.74 -17.91
C GLY A 362 17.53 3.01 -17.15
N GLN A 363 16.37 3.58 -17.52
CA GLN A 363 15.79 4.77 -16.87
C GLN A 363 15.24 4.52 -15.45
N TYR A 364 15.06 3.25 -15.06
CA TYR A 364 14.52 2.87 -13.76
C TYR A 364 15.57 2.93 -12.63
N GLY A 365 16.85 3.06 -12.97
CA GLY A 365 17.95 3.07 -12.00
C GLY A 365 18.07 1.73 -11.28
N GLN A 366 18.42 1.76 -9.99
CA GLN A 366 18.41 0.58 -9.13
C GLN A 366 16.98 0.07 -9.01
N ALA A 367 16.77 -1.19 -9.39
CA ALA A 367 15.44 -1.80 -9.43
C ALA A 367 15.51 -3.27 -9.04
N PHE A 368 14.38 -3.83 -8.63
CA PHE A 368 14.22 -5.27 -8.54
C PHE A 368 12.79 -5.66 -8.88
N THR A 369 12.65 -6.87 -9.40
CA THR A 369 11.37 -7.51 -9.65
C THR A 369 11.15 -8.59 -8.60
N PHE A 370 9.92 -8.75 -8.14
CA PHE A 370 9.56 -9.72 -7.11
C PHE A 370 8.13 -10.20 -7.30
N GLY A 371 7.82 -11.39 -6.81
CA GLY A 371 6.46 -11.91 -6.84
C GLY A 371 6.39 -13.41 -7.04
N GLY A 372 5.18 -13.90 -7.28
CA GLY A 372 4.94 -15.30 -7.59
C GLY A 372 3.50 -15.73 -7.34
N PRO A 373 3.11 -16.91 -7.86
CA PRO A 373 1.72 -17.36 -7.86
C PRO A 373 1.20 -17.80 -6.48
N GLY A 374 2.08 -17.99 -5.50
CA GLY A 374 1.75 -18.64 -4.24
C GLY A 374 1.46 -20.14 -4.43
N GLY A 375 0.56 -20.70 -3.64
CA GLY A 375 0.24 -22.14 -3.63
C GLY A 375 0.81 -22.86 -2.41
N TYR A 376 1.29 -24.09 -2.59
CA TYR A 376 1.84 -24.91 -1.51
C TYR A 376 3.33 -24.61 -1.30
N CYS A 377 3.58 -23.59 -0.49
CA CYS A 377 4.90 -22.99 -0.31
C CYS A 377 5.67 -23.57 0.89
N ASP A 378 4.95 -24.08 1.88
CA ASP A 378 5.53 -24.62 3.10
C ASP A 378 5.88 -26.13 3.01
N VAL A 379 5.75 -26.75 1.83
CA VAL A 379 5.98 -28.20 1.62
C VAL A 379 7.20 -28.55 0.78
#